data_AF-A0A7J7PXD4-F1
#
_entry.id   AF-A0A7J7PXD4-F1
#
_cell.length_a   1.000
_cell.length_b   1.000
_cell.length_c   1.000
_cell.angle_alpha   90.00
_cell.angle_beta   90.00
_cell.angle_gamma   90.00
#
_symmetry.space_group_name_H-M   'P 1'
#
loop_
_entity.id
_entity.type
_entity.pdbx_description
1 polymer ?
#
loop_
_entity_poly.entity_id
_entity_poly.type
_entity_poly.pdbx_seq_one_letter_code
_entity_poly.pdbx_strand_id
1 'polypeptide(L)'
;MPTKSSPVHAGGVHWSFETCWWVPLLFGVAALILGLSVPLLDELAAPKGSMQQQQQQQQQQAGAAAEAPLVPSWSAVLLCISLFVTQYGLSGILEQPTLGQTLPGTPIPTLDALLFTYALLHWTIFDKTPQGLGMAALTAVCGPAVEMLLINALGLYHYSHPAVLGVPTWIAWVYFCGGPAVGNLGRRAWCQLKSSA
;
A
#
# COMPACT_ATOMS: atom_id res chain seq x y z
N MET A 1 -14.20 29.27 6.86
CA MET A 1 -15.37 28.73 7.59
C MET A 1 -15.42 27.23 7.31
N PRO A 2 -15.30 26.35 8.31
CA PRO A 2 -15.47 24.92 8.07
C PRO A 2 -16.96 24.63 7.85
N THR A 3 -17.30 24.07 6.69
CA THR A 3 -18.64 23.58 6.38
C THR A 3 -18.91 22.37 7.26
N LYS A 4 -19.87 22.50 8.18
CA LYS A 4 -20.39 21.42 9.00
C LYS A 4 -21.00 20.37 8.06
N SER A 5 -20.27 19.29 7.79
CA SER A 5 -20.79 18.14 7.05
C SER A 5 -21.90 17.50 7.88
N SER A 6 -23.11 17.47 7.32
CA SER A 6 -24.22 16.75 7.95
C SER A 6 -23.90 15.25 7.96
N PRO A 7 -24.01 14.56 9.11
CA PRO A 7 -23.69 13.14 9.19
C PRO A 7 -24.72 12.32 8.42
N VAL A 8 -24.26 11.43 7.55
CA VAL A 8 -25.10 10.42 6.92
C VAL A 8 -25.18 9.23 7.87
N HIS A 9 -26.35 9.01 8.47
CA HIS A 9 -26.59 7.91 9.39
C HIS A 9 -27.04 6.65 8.62
N ALA A 10 -26.11 5.73 8.41
CA ALA A 10 -26.43 4.36 8.02
C ALA A 10 -25.75 3.39 9.01
N GLY A 11 -26.55 2.74 9.86
CA GLY A 11 -26.10 1.60 10.67
C GLY A 11 -25.25 1.90 11.92
N GLY A 12 -25.30 3.10 12.51
CA GLY A 12 -24.61 3.41 13.76
C GLY A 12 -23.10 3.65 13.64
N VAL A 13 -22.57 3.68 12.42
CA VAL A 13 -21.18 4.07 12.13
C VAL A 13 -21.17 5.51 11.63
N HIS A 14 -20.43 6.38 12.33
CA HIS A 14 -20.22 7.77 11.92
C HIS A 14 -19.19 7.80 10.79
N TRP A 15 -19.66 7.94 9.54
CA TRP A 15 -18.79 8.17 8.39
C TRP A 15 -18.61 9.68 8.19
N SER A 16 -17.58 10.24 8.83
CA SER A 16 -17.11 11.58 8.51
C SER A 16 -16.05 11.45 7.42
N PHE A 17 -16.33 11.96 6.20
CA PHE A 17 -15.29 12.17 5.18
C PHE A 17 -14.43 13.37 5.58
N GLU A 18 -13.67 13.21 6.66
CA GLU A 18 -12.77 14.22 7.22
C GLU A 18 -11.36 13.96 6.70
N THR A 19 -11.10 14.40 5.47
CA THR A 19 -9.74 14.52 4.97
C THR A 19 -9.52 15.92 4.43
N CYS A 20 -8.34 16.48 4.65
CA CYS A 20 -8.00 17.76 4.07
C CYS A 20 -7.91 17.64 2.55
N TRP A 21 -8.33 18.67 1.81
CA TRP A 21 -8.38 18.64 0.34
C TRP A 21 -7.04 18.32 -0.34
N TRP A 22 -5.91 18.59 0.33
CA TRP A 22 -4.57 18.31 -0.18
C TRP A 22 -4.14 16.85 -0.01
N VAL A 23 -4.76 16.11 0.92
CA VAL A 23 -4.37 14.72 1.23
C VAL A 23 -4.59 13.81 0.01
N PRO A 24 -5.76 13.81 -0.68
CA PRO A 24 -5.94 13.02 -1.89
C PRO A 24 -4.94 13.35 -3.00
N LEU A 25 -4.56 14.63 -3.14
CA LEU A 25 -3.58 15.05 -4.14
C LEU A 25 -2.18 14.50 -3.82
N LEU A 26 -1.76 14.57 -2.56
CA LEU A 26 -0.46 14.03 -2.11
C LEU A 26 -0.37 12.52 -2.34
N PHE A 27 -1.38 11.76 -1.93
CA PHE A 27 -1.41 10.31 -2.14
C PHE A 27 -1.57 9.94 -3.62
N GLY A 28 -2.30 10.73 -4.42
CA GLY A 28 -2.43 10.54 -5.86
C GLY A 28 -1.09 10.68 -6.59
N VAL A 29 -0.28 11.69 -6.24
CA VAL A 29 1.07 11.86 -6.79
C VAL A 29 1.98 10.70 -6.37
N ALA A 30 1.95 10.30 -5.09
CA ALA A 30 2.70 9.14 -4.63
C ALA A 30 2.31 7.86 -5.39
N ALA A 31 1.01 7.65 -5.64
CA ALA A 31 0.52 6.51 -6.39
C ALA A 31 0.99 6.50 -7.85
N LEU A 32 1.04 7.67 -8.50
CA LEU A 32 1.62 7.80 -9.85
C LEU A 32 3.10 7.46 -9.87
N ILE A 33 3.87 7.99 -8.91
CA ILE A 33 5.31 7.72 -8.81
C ILE A 33 5.55 6.22 -8.63
N LEU A 34 4.87 5.58 -7.69
CA LEU A 34 5.01 4.15 -7.42
C LEU A 34 4.53 3.29 -8.61
N GLY A 35 3.38 3.63 -9.18
CA GLY A 35 2.76 2.91 -10.29
C GLY A 35 3.58 2.97 -11.59
N LEU A 36 4.39 4.01 -11.78
CA LEU A 36 5.34 4.10 -12.90
C LEU A 36 6.71 3.50 -12.57
N SER A 37 7.20 3.69 -11.34
CA SER A 37 8.53 3.24 -10.94
C SER A 37 8.67 1.72 -11.00
N VAL A 38 7.67 0.98 -10.51
CA VAL A 38 7.75 -0.49 -10.43
C VAL A 38 7.87 -1.13 -11.82
N PRO A 39 6.99 -0.85 -12.81
CA PRO A 39 7.16 -1.36 -14.17
C PRO A 39 8.48 -0.96 -14.84
N LEU A 40 8.95 0.27 -14.61
CA LEU A 40 10.23 0.73 -15.16
C LEU A 40 11.41 -0.03 -14.56
N LEU A 41 11.39 -0.30 -13.25
CA LEU A 41 12.41 -1.11 -12.59
C LEU A 41 12.38 -2.56 -13.08
N ASP A 42 11.20 -3.12 -13.34
CA ASP A 42 11.05 -4.46 -13.92
C ASP A 42 11.68 -4.52 -15.33
N GLU A 43 11.51 -3.48 -16.14
CA GLU A 43 12.13 -3.38 -17.47
C GLU A 43 13.64 -3.20 -17.44
N LEU A 44 14.14 -2.38 -16.51
CA LEU A 44 15.57 -2.19 -16.33
C LEU A 44 16.26 -3.47 -15.84
N ALA A 45 15.54 -4.30 -15.08
CA ALA A 45 16.03 -5.58 -14.60
C ALA A 45 15.86 -6.72 -15.62
N ALA A 46 15.03 -6.56 -16.65
CA ALA A 46 14.78 -7.58 -17.65
C ALA A 46 15.93 -7.68 -18.68
N PRO A 47 16.50 -8.88 -18.91
CA PRO A 47 17.33 -9.13 -20.09
C PRO A 47 16.50 -8.85 -21.36
N LYS A 48 17.09 -8.20 -22.37
CA LYS A 48 16.45 -7.58 -23.57
C LYS A 48 15.52 -8.46 -24.45
N GLY A 49 15.09 -9.66 -24.05
CA GLY A 49 14.23 -10.56 -24.85
C GLY A 49 13.04 -11.21 -24.14
N SER A 50 12.80 -11.00 -22.84
CA SER A 50 11.83 -11.80 -22.08
C SER A 50 10.37 -11.34 -22.15
N MET A 51 10.10 -10.04 -22.37
CA MET A 51 8.72 -9.52 -22.27
C MET A 51 7.77 -10.01 -23.37
N GLN A 52 8.24 -10.19 -24.61
CA GLN A 52 7.40 -10.72 -25.70
C GLN A 52 7.19 -12.25 -25.60
N GLN A 53 8.20 -13.00 -25.15
CA GLN A 53 8.06 -14.46 -24.93
C GLN A 53 7.13 -14.79 -23.75
N GLN A 54 7.14 -13.98 -22.69
CA GLN A 54 6.26 -14.16 -21.52
C GLN A 54 4.79 -13.86 -21.83
N GLN A 55 4.49 -12.93 -22.75
CA GLN A 55 3.11 -12.67 -23.21
C GLN A 55 2.54 -13.82 -24.05
N GLN A 56 3.35 -14.44 -24.91
CA GLN A 56 2.87 -15.56 -25.74
C GLN A 56 2.60 -16.84 -24.93
N GLN A 57 3.38 -17.11 -23.87
CA GLN A 57 3.13 -18.24 -22.97
C GLN A 57 1.86 -18.06 -22.12
N GLN A 58 1.45 -16.82 -21.86
CA GLN A 58 0.26 -16.48 -21.06
C GLN A 58 -1.07 -16.90 -21.71
N GLN A 59 -1.15 -16.93 -23.05
CA GLN A 59 -2.35 -17.42 -23.75
C GLN A 59 -2.46 -18.96 -23.75
N GLN A 60 -1.34 -19.68 -23.59
CA GLN A 60 -1.33 -21.15 -23.59
C GLN A 60 -1.47 -21.78 -22.19
N GLN A 61 -1.11 -21.07 -21.12
CA GLN A 61 -1.07 -21.62 -19.76
C GLN A 61 -2.31 -21.36 -18.88
N ALA A 62 -3.40 -20.80 -19.42
CA ALA A 62 -4.67 -20.62 -18.70
C ALA A 62 -5.32 -21.92 -18.18
N GLY A 63 -4.73 -23.10 -18.44
CA GLY A 63 -5.18 -24.41 -17.96
C GLY A 63 -4.29 -25.09 -16.90
N ALA A 64 -3.13 -24.55 -16.53
CA ALA A 64 -2.22 -25.23 -15.58
C ALA A 64 -1.76 -24.28 -14.46
N ALA A 65 -2.20 -24.58 -13.24
CA ALA A 65 -1.83 -23.85 -12.05
C ALA A 65 -0.32 -23.93 -11.76
N ALA A 66 0.21 -22.85 -11.16
CA ALA A 66 1.49 -22.75 -10.46
C ALA A 66 2.75 -22.32 -11.25
N GLU A 67 2.72 -21.13 -11.86
CA GLU A 67 3.83 -20.17 -11.82
C GLU A 67 3.28 -18.78 -12.16
N ALA A 68 3.41 -17.80 -11.25
CA ALA A 68 2.78 -16.49 -11.42
C ALA A 68 3.54 -15.67 -12.48
N PRO A 69 2.87 -15.15 -13.53
CA PRO A 69 3.48 -14.17 -14.42
C PRO A 69 3.77 -12.87 -13.64
N LEU A 70 4.81 -12.13 -14.04
CA LEU A 70 5.13 -10.78 -13.51
C LEU A 70 3.94 -9.80 -13.62
N VAL A 71 2.97 -10.07 -14.50
CA VAL A 71 1.80 -9.21 -14.73
C VAL A 71 0.56 -9.81 -14.04
N PRO A 72 0.05 -9.18 -12.98
CA PRO A 72 -1.13 -9.67 -12.26
C PRO A 72 -2.42 -9.50 -13.07
N SER A 73 -3.40 -10.38 -12.85
CA SER A 73 -4.75 -10.23 -13.41
C SER A 73 -5.50 -9.06 -12.74
N TRP A 74 -6.54 -8.52 -13.41
CA TRP A 74 -7.36 -7.46 -12.81
C TRP A 74 -8.03 -7.88 -11.50
N SER A 75 -8.50 -9.13 -11.41
CA SER A 75 -9.08 -9.65 -10.16
C SER A 75 -8.05 -9.71 -9.04
N ALA A 76 -6.81 -10.12 -9.32
CA ALA A 76 -5.73 -10.12 -8.35
C ALA A 76 -5.36 -8.69 -7.91
N VAL A 77 -5.30 -7.73 -8.84
CA VAL A 77 -5.06 -6.31 -8.54
C VAL A 77 -6.15 -5.75 -7.64
N LEU A 78 -7.42 -5.97 -7.99
CA LEU A 78 -8.56 -5.49 -7.20
C LEU A 78 -8.58 -6.11 -5.80
N LEU A 79 -8.30 -7.42 -5.69
CA LEU A 79 -8.18 -8.10 -4.41
C LEU A 79 -7.04 -7.54 -3.57
N CYS A 80 -5.86 -7.32 -4.18
CA CYS A 80 -4.69 -6.72 -3.54
C CYS A 80 -5.02 -5.32 -2.98
N ILE A 81 -5.63 -4.46 -3.79
CA ILE A 81 -6.09 -3.13 -3.34
C ILE A 81 -7.12 -3.25 -2.20
N SER A 82 -8.08 -4.17 -2.32
CA SER A 82 -9.14 -4.34 -1.32
C SER A 82 -8.56 -4.76 0.04
N LEU A 83 -7.59 -5.67 0.04
CA LEU A 83 -6.91 -6.14 1.25
C LEU A 83 -5.99 -5.04 1.83
N PHE A 84 -5.33 -4.24 1.01
CA PHE A 84 -4.60 -3.06 1.47
C PHE A 84 -5.53 -2.06 2.19
N VAL A 85 -6.66 -1.70 1.56
CA VAL A 85 -7.66 -0.81 2.15
C VAL A 85 -8.22 -1.39 3.45
N THR A 86 -8.44 -2.72 3.49
CA THR A 86 -8.86 -3.41 4.71
C THR A 86 -7.82 -3.28 5.82
N GLN A 87 -6.53 -3.49 5.51
CA GLN A 87 -5.43 -3.33 6.47
C GLN A 87 -5.36 -1.89 6.99
N TYR A 88 -5.56 -0.89 6.13
CA TYR A 88 -5.59 0.52 6.52
C TYR A 88 -6.78 0.84 7.45
N GLY A 89 -7.96 0.31 7.15
CA GLY A 89 -9.11 0.45 8.05
C GLY A 89 -8.88 -0.24 9.39
N LEU A 90 -8.31 -1.45 9.37
CA LEU A 90 -7.99 -2.21 10.57
C LEU A 90 -6.94 -1.52 11.44
N SER A 91 -5.94 -0.83 10.87
CA SER A 91 -4.94 -0.12 11.68
C SER A 91 -5.59 0.95 12.55
N GLY A 92 -6.56 1.71 12.03
CA GLY A 92 -7.30 2.71 12.80
C GLY A 92 -8.24 2.11 13.84
N ILE A 93 -8.92 1.01 13.52
CA ILE A 93 -9.84 0.33 14.46
C ILE A 93 -9.07 -0.33 15.61
N LEU A 94 -7.91 -0.91 15.31
CA LEU A 94 -7.13 -1.68 16.27
C LEU A 94 -6.19 -0.83 17.13
N GLU A 95 -5.92 0.43 16.76
CA GLU A 95 -5.02 1.32 17.52
C GLU A 95 -5.42 1.45 19.00
N GLN A 96 -6.67 1.82 19.27
CA GLN A 96 -7.17 1.98 20.64
C GLN A 96 -7.13 0.67 21.46
N PRO A 97 -7.72 -0.45 21.00
CA PRO A 97 -7.76 -1.68 21.81
C PRO A 97 -6.39 -2.33 21.99
N THR A 98 -5.40 -2.05 21.12
CA THR A 98 -4.05 -2.63 21.23
C THR A 98 -3.04 -1.68 21.88
N LEU A 99 -3.47 -0.49 22.31
CA LEU A 99 -2.59 0.49 22.91
C LEU A 99 -1.92 -0.05 24.18
N GLY A 100 -0.59 0.03 24.24
CA GLY A 100 0.21 -0.47 25.35
C GLY A 100 0.33 -2.00 25.44
N GLN A 101 -0.30 -2.75 24.52
CA GLN A 101 -0.13 -4.20 24.44
C GLN A 101 1.13 -4.55 23.66
N THR A 102 1.90 -5.49 24.17
CA THR A 102 3.07 -6.06 23.48
C THR A 102 2.89 -7.56 23.28
N LEU A 103 3.62 -8.10 22.30
CA LEU A 103 3.74 -9.54 22.11
C LEU A 103 4.33 -10.20 23.37
N PRO A 104 3.81 -11.37 23.80
CA PRO A 104 4.26 -12.04 25.02
C PRO A 104 5.78 -12.24 25.04
N GLY A 105 6.44 -11.73 26.08
CA GLY A 105 7.88 -11.87 26.26
C GLY A 105 8.73 -10.98 25.34
N THR A 106 8.14 -10.01 24.65
CA THR A 106 8.87 -9.07 23.78
C THR A 106 8.46 -7.61 24.05
N PRO A 107 9.32 -6.64 23.73
CA PRO A 107 8.97 -5.22 23.77
C PRO A 107 8.21 -4.74 22.52
N ILE A 108 7.86 -5.63 21.59
CA ILE A 108 7.26 -5.27 20.30
C ILE A 108 5.77 -4.98 20.51
N PRO A 109 5.27 -3.79 20.12
CA PRO A 109 3.84 -3.50 20.17
C PRO A 109 3.04 -4.51 19.36
N THR A 110 1.93 -5.00 19.91
CA THR A 110 1.09 -6.01 19.27
C THR A 110 0.60 -5.55 17.89
N LEU A 111 0.21 -4.28 17.77
CA LEU A 111 -0.27 -3.71 16.51
C LEU A 111 0.81 -3.71 15.43
N ASP A 112 2.02 -3.28 15.77
CA ASP A 112 3.17 -3.29 14.86
C ASP A 112 3.41 -4.70 14.28
N ALA A 113 3.43 -5.72 15.14
CA ALA A 113 3.65 -7.08 14.70
C ALA A 113 2.51 -7.62 13.83
N LEU A 114 1.26 -7.29 14.15
CA LEU A 114 0.10 -7.67 13.35
C LEU A 114 0.16 -7.05 11.95
N LEU A 115 0.37 -5.73 11.86
CA LEU A 115 0.44 -5.04 10.58
C LEU A 115 1.68 -5.44 9.79
N PHE A 116 2.83 -5.62 10.43
CA PHE A 116 4.04 -6.13 9.78
C PHE A 116 3.80 -7.52 9.17
N THR A 117 3.24 -8.45 9.95
CA THR A 117 2.94 -9.81 9.47
C THR A 117 1.95 -9.76 8.31
N TYR A 118 0.90 -8.94 8.43
CA TYR A 118 -0.06 -8.73 7.35
C TYR A 118 0.63 -8.21 6.09
N ALA A 119 1.42 -7.14 6.21
CA ALA A 119 2.08 -6.48 5.09
C ALA A 119 3.10 -7.40 4.40
N LEU A 120 3.83 -8.21 5.18
CA LEU A 120 4.74 -9.22 4.67
C LEU A 120 4.00 -10.32 3.91
N LEU A 121 2.92 -10.87 4.49
CA LEU A 121 2.05 -11.85 3.81
C LEU A 121 1.45 -11.26 2.53
N HIS A 122 1.08 -9.99 2.57
CA HIS A 122 0.52 -9.29 1.43
C HIS A 122 1.54 -9.22 0.27
N TRP A 123 2.78 -8.84 0.55
CA TRP A 123 3.86 -8.87 -0.45
C TRP A 123 4.16 -10.30 -0.93
N THR A 124 4.26 -11.27 -0.02
CA THR A 124 4.55 -12.66 -0.41
C THR A 124 3.42 -13.34 -1.16
N ILE A 125 2.18 -12.87 -1.09
CA ILE A 125 1.07 -13.44 -1.88
C ILE A 125 0.97 -12.77 -3.25
N PHE A 126 1.02 -11.43 -3.30
CA PHE A 126 0.64 -10.66 -4.48
C PHE A 126 1.78 -10.18 -5.37
N ASP A 127 3.00 -10.02 -4.85
CA ASP A 127 4.10 -9.41 -5.59
C ASP A 127 5.29 -10.36 -5.72
N LYS A 128 5.88 -10.80 -4.60
CA LYS A 128 7.06 -11.68 -4.54
C LYS A 128 8.29 -11.19 -5.31
N THR A 129 8.29 -9.99 -5.89
CA THR A 129 9.44 -9.46 -6.63
C THR A 129 10.38 -8.66 -5.74
N PRO A 130 11.71 -8.70 -5.97
CA PRO A 130 12.67 -7.88 -5.24
C PRO A 130 12.51 -6.39 -5.53
N GLN A 131 12.10 -6.01 -6.74
CA GLN A 131 11.79 -4.62 -7.12
C GLN A 131 10.61 -4.10 -6.29
N GLY A 132 9.53 -4.90 -6.22
CA GLY A 132 8.36 -4.60 -5.40
C GLY A 132 8.71 -4.50 -3.91
N LEU A 133 9.56 -5.39 -3.40
CA LEU A 133 10.04 -5.33 -2.02
C LEU A 133 10.82 -4.05 -1.73
N GLY A 134 11.75 -3.68 -2.62
CA GLY A 134 12.53 -2.46 -2.51
C GLY A 134 11.66 -1.21 -2.51
N MET A 135 10.67 -1.13 -3.41
CA MET A 135 9.75 0.00 -3.48
C MET A 135 8.78 0.04 -2.29
N ALA A 136 8.32 -1.10 -1.79
CA ALA A 136 7.51 -1.18 -0.57
C ALA A 136 8.29 -0.69 0.65
N ALA A 137 9.55 -1.13 0.80
CA ALA A 137 10.44 -0.67 1.87
C ALA A 137 10.73 0.84 1.77
N LEU A 138 10.98 1.35 0.56
CA LEU A 138 11.16 2.78 0.33
C LEU A 138 9.91 3.57 0.76
N THR A 139 8.72 3.09 0.40
CA THR A 139 7.44 3.71 0.76
C THR A 139 7.24 3.72 2.28
N ALA A 140 7.61 2.62 2.96
CA ALA A 140 7.54 2.48 4.42
C ALA A 140 8.44 3.47 5.17
N VAL A 141 9.45 4.05 4.51
CA VAL A 141 10.34 5.08 5.09
C VAL A 141 9.92 6.48 4.65
N CYS A 142 9.73 6.67 3.34
CA CYS A 142 9.39 7.98 2.77
C CYS A 142 8.01 8.48 3.21
N GLY A 143 7.02 7.59 3.31
CA GLY A 143 5.68 7.94 3.79
C GLY A 143 5.72 8.56 5.19
N PRO A 144 6.21 7.83 6.21
CA PRO A 144 6.33 8.36 7.56
C PRO A 144 7.25 9.58 7.65
N ALA A 145 8.33 9.66 6.85
CA ALA A 145 9.19 10.84 6.83
C ALA A 145 8.45 12.10 6.33
N VAL A 146 7.60 11.96 5.31
CA VAL A 146 6.71 13.05 4.88
C VAL A 146 5.72 13.40 5.99
N GLU A 147 5.10 12.42 6.64
CA GLU A 147 4.21 12.67 7.78
C GLU A 147 4.91 13.43 8.92
N MET A 148 6.13 13.05 9.28
CA MET A 148 6.94 13.75 10.28
C MET A 148 7.16 15.21 9.89
N LEU A 149 7.39 15.51 8.61
CA LEU A 149 7.52 16.89 8.12
C LEU A 149 6.19 17.66 8.20
N LEU A 150 5.08 17.04 7.78
CA LEU A 150 3.75 17.66 7.83
C LEU A 150 3.32 17.98 9.27
N ILE A 151 3.67 17.13 10.23
CA ILE A 151 3.34 17.29 11.65
C ILE A 151 4.28 18.30 12.31
N ASN A 152 5.60 18.10 12.21
CA ASN A 152 6.55 18.87 13.02
C ASN A 152 6.95 20.21 12.39
N ALA A 153 7.03 20.29 11.06
CA ALA A 153 7.44 21.52 10.38
C ALA A 153 6.24 22.39 9.99
N LEU A 154 5.15 21.76 9.54
CA LEU A 154 3.99 22.48 9.02
C LEU A 154 2.80 22.53 9.99
N GLY A 155 2.79 21.71 11.04
CA GLY A 155 1.72 21.69 12.04
C GLY A 155 0.34 21.37 11.48
N LEU A 156 0.25 20.61 10.38
CA LEU A 156 -1.01 20.44 9.62
C LEU A 156 -1.99 19.46 10.27
N TYR A 157 -1.51 18.47 11.00
CA TYR A 157 -2.32 17.53 11.77
C TYR A 157 -1.49 16.89 12.89
N HIS A 158 -2.13 16.07 13.72
CA HIS A 158 -1.48 15.27 14.75
C HIS A 158 -2.16 13.91 14.88
N TYR A 159 -1.41 12.90 15.32
CA TYR A 159 -1.97 11.62 15.75
C TYR A 159 -2.49 11.69 17.17
N SER A 160 -3.53 10.91 17.46
CA SER A 160 -4.06 10.73 18.82
C SER A 160 -3.01 10.13 19.76
N HIS A 161 -2.23 9.17 19.25
CA HIS A 161 -1.20 8.45 20.02
C HIS A 161 0.14 8.46 19.27
N PRO A 162 0.89 9.58 19.32
CA PRO A 162 2.18 9.68 18.65
C PRO A 162 3.23 8.82 19.35
N ALA A 163 4.18 8.31 18.57
CA ALA A 163 5.35 7.60 19.08
C ALA A 163 6.64 8.31 18.63
N VAL A 164 7.15 7.98 17.44
CA VAL A 164 8.41 8.49 16.93
C VAL A 164 8.16 9.78 16.16
N LEU A 165 8.68 10.91 16.66
CA LEU A 165 8.60 12.22 15.98
C LEU A 165 7.16 12.60 15.58
N GLY A 166 6.18 12.34 16.45
CA GLY A 166 4.78 12.70 16.19
C GLY A 166 3.99 11.68 15.37
N VAL A 167 4.63 10.60 14.90
CA VAL A 167 4.01 9.57 14.06
C VAL A 167 3.99 8.23 14.83
N PRO A 168 2.92 7.41 14.74
CA PRO A 168 2.90 6.08 15.33
C PRO A 168 3.87 5.14 14.60
N THR A 169 4.40 4.13 15.29
CA THR A 169 5.34 3.16 14.71
C THR A 169 4.70 2.29 13.64
N TRP A 170 3.43 1.94 13.83
CA TRP A 170 2.70 1.00 12.99
C TRP A 170 2.40 1.52 11.57
N ILE A 171 2.45 2.84 11.34
CA ILE A 171 2.10 3.43 10.02
C ILE A 171 3.09 3.00 8.93
N ALA A 172 4.35 2.71 9.29
CA ALA A 172 5.34 2.24 8.33
C ALA A 172 4.89 0.96 7.62
N TRP A 173 4.21 0.06 8.35
CA TRP A 173 3.69 -1.20 7.81
C TRP A 173 2.49 -0.99 6.89
N VAL A 174 1.67 0.03 7.15
CA VAL A 174 0.59 0.45 6.26
C VAL A 174 1.17 0.93 4.93
N TYR A 175 2.18 1.80 4.97
CA TYR A 175 2.87 2.27 3.77
C TYR A 175 3.57 1.15 3.01
N PHE A 176 4.19 0.21 3.71
CA PHE A 176 4.75 -0.99 3.08
C PHE A 176 3.67 -1.78 2.34
N CYS A 177 2.52 -2.02 2.97
CA CYS A 177 1.41 -2.76 2.39
C CYS A 177 0.82 -2.08 1.14
N GLY A 178 0.88 -0.73 1.07
CA GLY A 178 0.48 0.01 -0.12
C GLY A 178 1.37 -0.23 -1.35
N GLY A 179 2.64 -0.62 -1.13
CA GLY A 179 3.61 -0.89 -2.20
C GLY A 179 3.11 -1.94 -3.21
N PRO A 180 2.85 -3.19 -2.80
CA PRO A 180 2.29 -4.22 -3.68
C PRO A 180 0.98 -3.81 -4.37
N ALA A 181 0.06 -3.15 -3.66
CA ALA A 181 -1.23 -2.74 -4.21
C ALA A 181 -1.09 -1.76 -5.38
N VAL A 182 -0.29 -0.71 -5.20
CA VAL A 182 -0.07 0.31 -6.23
C VAL A 182 0.89 -0.19 -7.32
N GLY A 183 1.94 -0.93 -6.94
CA GLY A 183 2.91 -1.50 -7.88
C GLY A 183 2.27 -2.47 -8.86
N ASN A 184 1.41 -3.38 -8.37
CA ASN A 184 0.69 -4.33 -9.21
C ASN A 184 -0.36 -3.67 -10.11
N LEU A 185 -1.03 -2.63 -9.64
CA LEU A 185 -1.87 -1.79 -10.48
C LEU A 185 -1.04 -1.15 -11.60
N GLY A 186 0.12 -0.58 -11.27
CA GLY A 186 1.08 -0.01 -12.20
C GLY A 186 1.49 -1.00 -13.30
N ARG A 187 1.91 -2.21 -12.91
CA ARG A 187 2.25 -3.30 -13.86
C ARG A 187 1.11 -3.61 -14.82
N ARG A 188 -0.10 -3.78 -14.29
CA ARG A 188 -1.27 -4.12 -15.11
C ARG A 188 -1.66 -3.00 -16.07
N ALA A 189 -1.65 -1.76 -15.62
CA ALA A 189 -1.96 -0.59 -16.45
C ALA A 189 -0.90 -0.40 -17.54
N TRP A 190 0.38 -0.50 -17.19
CA TRP A 190 1.50 -0.37 -18.09
C TRP A 190 1.47 -1.39 -19.24
N CYS A 191 1.20 -2.66 -18.93
CA CYS A 191 1.06 -3.70 -19.94
C CYS A 191 -0.08 -3.42 -20.93
N GLN A 192 -1.20 -2.82 -20.48
CA GLN A 192 -2.29 -2.47 -21.37
C GLN A 192 -1.93 -1.32 -22.30
N LEU A 193 -1.28 -0.27 -21.77
CA LEU A 193 -0.82 0.86 -22.58
C LEU A 193 0.10 0.39 -23.71
N LYS A 194 1.03 -0.53 -23.42
CA LYS A 194 1.92 -1.10 -24.45
C LYS A 194 1.22 -2.00 -25.46
N SER A 195 0.10 -2.63 -25.10
CA SER A 195 -0.67 -3.46 -26.03
C SER A 195 -1.55 -2.66 -27.00
N SER A 196 -1.80 -1.38 -26.70
CA SER A 196 -2.65 -0.49 -27.49
C SER A 196 -1.86 0.48 -28.38
N ALA A 197 -0.52 0.49 -28.26
CA ALA A 197 0.41 1.29 -29.05
C ALA A 197 0.99 0.46 -30.20
#